data_AF-A0A7V9IEJ4-F1
#
_entry.id   AF-A0A7V9IEJ4-F1
#
_cell.length_a   1.000
_cell.length_b   1.000
_cell.length_c   1.000
_cell.angle_alpha   90.00
_cell.angle_beta   90.00
_cell.angle_gamma   90.00
#
_symmetry.space_group_name_H-M   'P 1'
#
loop_
_entity.id
_entity.type
_entity.pdbx_description
1 polymer ?
#
loop_
_entity_poly.entity_id
_entity_poly.type
_entity_poly.pdbx_seq_one_letter_code
_entity_poly.pdbx_strand_id
1 'polypeptide(L)'
;MLKLFRTLIFVALASAFATPLFGQGITRELLVRPGDTVQVINATGRINVIAYKETTGIGDDSVSTITLSGSGSTDPSENDLRIDTGRGRHWITVSPANSANRFDIALHLPERVKLIATTREGEVRAQGNFQSLAARTETGTIAADVPTFDLRYSLQWVASRPRYLANFEIAGVKEKSA
;
A
#
# COMPACT_ATOMS: atom_id res chain seq x y z
N MET A 1 42.51 -13.52 49.11
CA MET A 1 41.91 -12.37 48.40
C MET A 1 42.07 -12.42 46.87
N LEU A 2 42.10 -13.60 46.22
CA LEU A 2 42.32 -13.67 44.76
C LEU A 2 41.58 -14.84 44.07
N LYS A 3 40.44 -15.27 44.63
CA LYS A 3 39.62 -16.34 44.03
C LYS A 3 38.12 -16.01 43.92
N LEU A 4 37.62 -14.97 44.59
CA LEU A 4 36.22 -14.53 44.46
C LEU A 4 35.96 -13.57 43.29
N PHE A 5 37.01 -13.04 42.64
CA PHE A 5 36.87 -12.05 41.57
C PHE A 5 36.77 -12.66 40.16
N ARG A 6 36.90 -13.99 40.04
CA ARG A 6 36.90 -14.69 38.74
C ARG A 6 35.51 -15.16 38.30
N THR A 7 34.54 -15.22 39.20
CA THR A 7 33.21 -15.77 38.90
C THR A 7 32.17 -14.71 38.54
N LEU A 8 32.52 -13.42 38.63
CA LEU A 8 31.60 -12.31 38.34
C LEU A 8 31.71 -11.76 36.90
N ILE A 9 32.66 -12.26 36.11
CA ILE A 9 32.90 -11.82 34.72
C ILE A 9 32.24 -12.78 33.69
N PHE A 10 31.52 -13.81 34.14
CA PHE A 10 30.84 -14.76 33.24
C PHE A 10 29.34 -14.51 33.02
N VAL A 11 28.74 -13.50 33.67
CA VAL A 11 27.29 -13.20 33.56
C VAL A 11 27.00 -11.94 32.73
N ALA A 12 28.02 -11.14 32.38
CA ALA A 12 27.82 -9.85 31.71
C ALA A 12 27.83 -9.90 30.17
N LEU A 13 27.93 -11.08 29.55
CA LEU A 13 28.06 -11.22 28.09
C LEU A 13 26.92 -12.03 27.45
N ALA A 14 25.70 -11.86 27.96
CA ALA A 14 24.49 -12.46 27.38
C ALA A 14 23.37 -11.44 27.11
N SER A 15 23.67 -10.14 27.16
CA SER A 15 22.83 -9.12 26.51
C SER A 15 23.12 -9.16 25.01
N ALA A 16 22.69 -10.25 24.37
CA ALA A 16 22.55 -10.31 22.93
C ALA A 16 21.66 -9.13 22.55
N PHE A 17 22.26 -8.16 21.86
CA PHE A 17 21.55 -7.12 21.14
C PHE A 17 20.57 -7.81 20.18
N ALA A 18 19.32 -7.98 20.61
CA ALA A 18 18.21 -8.14 19.71
C ALA A 18 18.02 -6.76 19.06
N THR A 19 18.89 -6.42 18.10
CA THR A 19 18.56 -5.32 17.18
C THR A 19 17.27 -5.73 16.49
N PRO A 20 16.18 -4.95 16.61
CA PRO A 20 15.05 -5.17 15.73
C PRO A 20 15.59 -5.08 14.31
N LEU A 21 15.52 -6.19 13.57
CA LEU A 21 15.61 -6.20 12.13
C LEU A 21 14.42 -5.37 11.64
N PHE A 22 14.62 -4.05 11.54
CA PHE A 22 13.74 -3.21 10.76
C PHE A 22 13.82 -3.78 9.34
N GLY A 23 12.74 -4.40 8.89
CA GLY A 23 12.63 -4.82 7.49
C GLY A 23 13.02 -3.63 6.62
N GLN A 24 13.98 -3.83 5.73
CA GLN A 24 14.45 -2.77 4.85
C GLN A 24 13.34 -2.46 3.85
N GLY A 25 13.01 -1.17 3.74
CA GLY A 25 12.00 -0.67 2.83
C GLY A 25 12.50 0.59 2.14
N ILE A 26 12.00 0.83 0.93
CA ILE A 26 12.32 2.03 0.16
C ILE A 26 11.22 3.05 0.43
N THR A 27 11.60 4.24 0.88
CA THR A 27 10.67 5.35 1.03
C THR A 27 10.95 6.39 -0.04
N ARG A 28 9.89 6.82 -0.75
CA ARG A 28 9.93 7.87 -1.77
C ARG A 28 8.91 8.93 -1.43
N GLU A 29 9.34 10.18 -1.57
CA GLU A 29 8.43 11.32 -1.53
C GLU A 29 8.00 11.65 -2.96
N LEU A 30 6.72 11.98 -3.09
CA LEU A 30 6.10 12.35 -4.34
C LEU A 30 5.18 13.53 -4.11
N LEU A 31 5.32 14.57 -4.92
CA LEU A 31 4.36 15.67 -4.90
C LEU A 31 3.06 15.23 -5.59
N VAL A 32 1.98 15.09 -4.84
CA VAL A 32 0.66 14.76 -5.37
C VAL A 32 -0.31 15.80 -4.86
N ARG A 33 -1.13 16.36 -5.74
CA ARG A 33 -2.10 17.39 -5.37
C ARG A 33 -3.52 16.83 -5.40
N PRO A 34 -4.47 17.43 -4.66
CA PRO A 34 -5.89 17.13 -4.84
C PRO A 34 -6.31 17.25 -6.32
N GLY A 35 -7.01 16.24 -6.84
CA GLY A 35 -7.41 16.16 -8.25
C GLY A 35 -6.44 15.44 -9.18
N ASP A 36 -5.19 15.20 -8.75
CA ASP A 36 -4.23 14.37 -9.48
C ASP A 36 -4.73 12.92 -9.61
N THR A 37 -4.23 12.23 -10.62
CA THR A 37 -4.47 10.80 -10.83
C THR A 37 -3.25 10.00 -10.43
N VAL A 38 -3.43 9.07 -9.49
CA VAL A 38 -2.38 8.15 -9.04
C VAL A 38 -2.77 6.76 -9.50
N GLN A 39 -1.93 6.17 -10.35
CA GLN A 39 -2.06 4.81 -10.82
C GLN A 39 -0.99 3.94 -10.17
N VAL A 40 -1.42 2.87 -9.52
CA VAL A 40 -0.55 1.93 -8.82
C VAL A 40 -0.76 0.54 -9.41
N ILE A 41 0.33 -0.08 -9.85
CA ILE A 41 0.35 -1.46 -10.35
C ILE A 41 1.32 -2.25 -9.48
N ASN A 42 0.79 -3.23 -8.76
CA ASN A 42 1.58 -4.19 -8.01
C ASN A 42 1.07 -5.61 -8.28
N ALA A 43 1.75 -6.32 -9.18
CA ALA A 43 1.29 -7.63 -9.62
C ALA A 43 1.19 -8.63 -8.45
N THR A 44 2.17 -8.62 -7.54
CA THR A 44 2.26 -9.56 -6.42
C THR A 44 2.49 -8.81 -5.10
N GLY A 45 1.43 -8.70 -4.30
CA GLY A 45 1.52 -8.09 -2.98
C GLY A 45 0.33 -7.22 -2.63
N ARG A 46 0.48 -6.43 -1.57
CA ARG A 46 -0.55 -5.52 -1.09
C ARG A 46 -0.32 -4.12 -1.63
N ILE A 47 -1.40 -3.44 -1.94
CA ILE A 47 -1.46 -2.00 -2.19
C ILE A 47 -2.29 -1.42 -1.06
N ASN A 48 -1.67 -0.69 -0.14
CA ASN A 48 -2.35 0.01 0.94
C ASN A 48 -2.32 1.52 0.66
N VAL A 49 -3.49 2.15 0.56
CA VAL A 49 -3.59 3.58 0.26
C VAL A 49 -4.43 4.25 1.33
N ILE A 50 -3.86 5.29 1.96
CA ILE A 50 -4.54 6.12 2.94
C ILE A 50 -4.59 7.54 2.40
N ALA A 51 -5.80 8.04 2.14
CA ALA A 51 -6.06 9.43 1.82
C ALA A 51 -6.25 10.22 3.12
N TYR A 52 -5.39 11.19 3.40
CA TYR A 52 -5.45 12.02 4.60
C TYR A 52 -5.85 13.45 4.29
N LYS A 53 -6.61 14.05 5.22
CA LYS A 53 -6.94 15.47 5.16
C LYS A 53 -5.67 16.27 5.39
N GLU A 54 -5.27 17.07 4.40
CA GLU A 54 -4.12 17.94 4.51
C GLU A 54 -4.28 18.85 5.74
N THR A 55 -3.29 18.81 6.64
CA THR A 55 -3.29 19.68 7.82
C THR A 55 -2.85 21.05 7.34
N THR A 56 -3.78 22.00 7.40
CA THR A 56 -3.66 23.35 6.86
C THR A 56 -2.48 24.08 7.52
N GLY A 57 -1.36 24.14 6.80
CA GLY A 57 -0.13 24.80 7.25
C GLY A 57 0.67 25.27 6.05
N ILE A 58 0.24 26.41 5.48
CA ILE A 58 1.02 27.33 4.62
C ILE A 58 2.07 26.64 3.72
N GLY A 59 1.62 26.17 2.55
CA GLY A 59 2.48 25.65 1.48
C GLY A 59 1.70 24.72 0.56
N ASP A 60 1.54 25.09 -0.69
CA ASP A 60 0.71 24.48 -1.76
C ASP A 60 1.22 23.11 -2.27
N ASP A 61 1.96 22.38 -1.43
CA ASP A 61 2.64 21.15 -1.81
C ASP A 61 2.35 20.03 -0.79
N SER A 62 1.26 19.28 -1.03
CA SER A 62 0.98 18.05 -0.28
C SER A 62 2.02 16.98 -0.64
N VAL A 63 3.05 16.84 0.19
CA VAL A 63 4.06 15.78 0.02
C VAL A 63 3.41 14.44 0.35
N SER A 64 3.24 13.61 -0.66
CA SER A 64 2.79 12.23 -0.51
C SER A 64 3.96 11.31 -0.28
N THR A 65 3.78 10.31 0.58
CA THR A 65 4.81 9.33 0.89
C THR A 65 4.44 7.99 0.29
N ILE A 66 5.37 7.39 -0.43
CA ILE A 66 5.30 6.04 -0.97
C ILE A 66 6.32 5.21 -0.21
N THR A 67 5.87 4.17 0.48
CA THR A 67 6.74 3.22 1.16
C THR A 67 6.59 1.87 0.49
N LEU A 68 7.68 1.35 -0.07
CA LEU A 68 7.77 -0.02 -0.55
C LEU A 68 8.44 -0.86 0.52
N SER A 69 7.77 -1.92 0.95
CA SER A 69 8.25 -2.85 1.96
C SER A 69 8.23 -4.26 1.40
N GLY A 70 9.27 -5.03 1.65
CA GLY A 70 9.40 -6.36 1.09
C GLY A 70 9.10 -7.47 2.09
N SER A 71 8.48 -8.54 1.58
CA SER A 71 8.46 -9.85 2.23
C SER A 71 8.97 -10.88 1.21
N GLY A 72 10.20 -11.39 1.40
CA GLY A 72 10.85 -12.26 0.42
C GLY A 72 12.25 -12.68 0.83
N SER A 73 12.97 -13.34 -0.07
CA SER A 73 14.37 -13.73 0.15
C SER A 73 15.37 -12.59 -0.07
N THR A 74 14.89 -11.46 -0.60
CA THR A 74 15.69 -10.27 -0.86
C THR A 74 14.90 -9.01 -0.52
N ASP A 75 15.62 -8.01 -0.02
CA ASP A 75 15.07 -6.70 0.29
C ASP A 75 14.72 -5.94 -1.01
N PRO A 76 13.72 -5.04 -0.97
CA PRO A 76 13.40 -4.20 -2.12
C PRO A 76 14.60 -3.33 -2.52
N SER A 77 14.84 -3.23 -3.83
CA SER A 77 15.84 -2.36 -4.45
C SER A 77 15.19 -1.28 -5.30
N GLU A 78 15.94 -0.23 -5.63
CA GLU A 78 15.43 0.90 -6.44
C GLU A 78 14.91 0.48 -7.82
N ASN A 79 15.44 -0.61 -8.36
CA ASN A 79 14.99 -1.14 -9.66
C ASN A 79 13.61 -1.81 -9.57
N ASP A 80 13.15 -2.16 -8.37
CA ASP A 80 11.87 -2.82 -8.16
C ASP A 80 10.70 -1.81 -8.10
N LEU A 81 10.99 -0.50 -8.05
CA LEU A 81 10.01 0.57 -7.99
C LEU A 81 10.23 1.57 -9.13
N ARG A 82 9.28 1.63 -10.06
CA ARG A 82 9.26 2.63 -11.12
C ARG A 82 8.18 3.67 -10.83
N ILE A 83 8.58 4.95 -10.81
CA ILE A 83 7.65 6.09 -10.67
C ILE A 83 7.81 7.00 -11.88
N ASP A 84 6.76 7.12 -12.69
CA ASP A 84 6.68 8.07 -13.81
C ASP A 84 5.66 9.16 -13.48
N THR A 85 6.07 10.43 -13.54
CA THR A 85 5.21 11.58 -13.23
C THR A 85 5.00 12.46 -14.45
N GLY A 86 3.77 12.92 -14.70
CA GLY A 86 3.50 13.86 -15.78
C GLY A 86 2.11 14.48 -15.73
N ARG A 87 2.04 15.82 -15.80
CA ARG A 87 0.79 16.62 -15.89
C ARG A 87 -0.32 16.17 -14.92
N GLY A 88 -0.01 16.08 -13.63
CA GLY A 88 -0.97 15.66 -12.60
C GLY A 88 -1.35 14.17 -12.66
N ARG A 89 -0.54 13.34 -13.34
CA ARG A 89 -0.66 11.89 -13.35
C ARG A 89 0.63 11.26 -12.84
N HIS A 90 0.48 10.29 -11.96
CA HIS A 90 1.58 9.58 -11.32
C HIS A 90 1.40 8.10 -11.55
N TRP A 91 2.36 7.45 -12.17
CA TRP A 91 2.34 6.02 -12.49
C TRP A 91 3.38 5.31 -11.64
N ILE A 92 2.92 4.43 -10.76
CA ILE A 92 3.73 3.73 -9.78
C ILE A 92 3.63 2.24 -10.10
N THR A 93 4.73 1.66 -10.53
CA THR A 93 4.79 0.23 -10.88
C THR A 93 5.81 -0.46 -9.99
N VAL A 94 5.35 -1.48 -9.27
CA VAL A 94 6.19 -2.40 -8.51
C VAL A 94 6.50 -3.60 -9.39
N SER A 95 7.78 -3.90 -9.59
CA SER A 95 8.25 -4.98 -10.45
C SER A 95 9.46 -5.66 -9.82
N PRO A 96 9.24 -6.62 -8.90
CA PRO A 96 10.33 -7.35 -8.27
C PRO A 96 11.19 -8.04 -9.34
N ALA A 97 12.51 -7.93 -9.23
CA ALA A 97 13.44 -8.60 -10.14
C ALA A 97 13.30 -10.14 -10.12
N ASN A 98 12.88 -10.69 -8.99
CA ASN A 98 12.60 -12.12 -8.80
C ASN A 98 11.12 -12.33 -8.50
N SER A 99 10.44 -13.18 -9.27
CA SER A 99 9.01 -13.50 -9.10
C SER A 99 8.68 -14.23 -7.79
N ALA A 100 9.67 -14.76 -7.08
CA ALA A 100 9.50 -15.32 -5.74
C ALA A 100 9.34 -14.22 -4.66
N ASN A 101 9.72 -12.98 -4.96
CA ASN A 101 9.57 -11.88 -4.02
C ASN A 101 8.16 -11.31 -4.07
N ARG A 102 7.67 -10.91 -2.89
CA ARG A 102 6.41 -10.20 -2.73
C ARG A 102 6.67 -8.88 -2.03
N PHE A 103 6.37 -7.78 -2.71
CA PHE A 103 6.53 -6.45 -2.14
C PHE A 103 5.18 -5.83 -1.89
N ASP A 104 5.00 -5.29 -0.69
CA ASP A 104 3.82 -4.56 -0.28
C ASP A 104 4.12 -3.06 -0.39
N ILE A 105 3.23 -2.31 -1.04
CA ILE A 105 3.35 -0.86 -1.20
C ILE A 105 2.31 -0.15 -0.35
N ALA A 106 2.74 0.85 0.39
CA ALA A 106 1.90 1.76 1.16
C ALA A 106 2.02 3.18 0.59
N LEU A 107 0.89 3.84 0.36
CA LEU A 107 0.80 5.20 -0.15
C LEU A 107 -0.01 6.06 0.81
N HIS A 108 0.55 7.21 1.17
CA HIS A 108 -0.12 8.26 1.91
C HIS A 108 -0.35 9.41 0.93
N LEU A 109 -1.60 9.61 0.54
CA LEU A 109 -2.02 10.59 -0.47
C LEU A 109 -2.90 11.67 0.16
N PRO A 110 -2.99 12.88 -0.41
CA PRO A 110 -4.00 13.84 0.01
C PRO A 110 -5.41 13.33 -0.36
N GLU A 111 -6.42 13.86 0.33
CA GLU A 111 -7.82 13.67 -0.09
C GLU A 111 -8.08 14.19 -1.51
N ARG A 112 -9.17 13.70 -2.10
CA ARG A 112 -9.67 14.09 -3.42
C ARG A 112 -8.72 13.78 -4.59
N VAL A 113 -7.81 12.82 -4.43
CA VAL A 113 -7.08 12.22 -5.55
C VAL A 113 -7.95 11.20 -6.30
N LYS A 114 -7.60 10.94 -7.55
CA LYS A 114 -8.18 9.87 -8.37
C LYS A 114 -7.25 8.67 -8.30
N LEU A 115 -7.66 7.59 -7.63
CA LEU A 115 -6.86 6.38 -7.47
C LEU A 115 -7.26 5.31 -8.50
N ILE A 116 -6.27 4.75 -9.18
CA ILE A 116 -6.40 3.55 -10.01
C ILE A 116 -5.42 2.50 -9.47
N ALA A 117 -5.91 1.48 -8.78
CA ALA A 117 -5.09 0.45 -8.18
C ALA A 117 -5.34 -0.90 -8.85
N THR A 118 -4.27 -1.54 -9.33
CA THR A 118 -4.34 -2.84 -9.99
C THR A 118 -3.36 -3.80 -9.34
N THR A 119 -3.87 -4.96 -8.95
CA THR A 119 -3.05 -6.09 -8.53
C THR A 119 -3.47 -7.36 -9.26
N ARG A 120 -2.57 -8.32 -9.44
CA ARG A 120 -2.95 -9.65 -9.93
C ARG A 120 -3.34 -10.52 -8.74
N GLU A 121 -2.41 -10.63 -7.79
CA GLU A 121 -2.51 -11.43 -6.58
C GLU A 121 -2.21 -10.56 -5.35
N GLY A 122 -3.12 -10.58 -4.38
CA GLY A 122 -2.92 -9.91 -3.09
C GLY A 122 -4.14 -9.11 -2.63
N GLU A 123 -3.90 -7.88 -2.18
CA GLU A 123 -4.95 -7.02 -1.61
C GLU A 123 -4.80 -5.59 -2.12
N VAL A 124 -5.90 -4.97 -2.51
CA VAL A 124 -6.01 -3.51 -2.62
C VAL A 124 -6.81 -3.02 -1.43
N ARG A 125 -6.17 -2.25 -0.55
CA ARG A 125 -6.80 -1.55 0.56
C ARG A 125 -6.76 -0.05 0.30
N ALA A 126 -7.93 0.58 0.26
CA ALA A 126 -8.05 2.02 0.08
C ALA A 126 -8.90 2.61 1.21
N GLN A 127 -8.36 3.58 1.92
CA GLN A 127 -9.03 4.25 3.04
C GLN A 127 -9.04 5.77 2.82
N GLY A 128 -10.16 6.41 3.10
CA GLY A 128 -10.30 7.87 3.10
C GLY A 128 -11.12 8.43 1.92
N ASN A 129 -11.05 9.74 1.74
CA ASN A 129 -11.89 10.48 0.81
C ASN A 129 -11.20 10.66 -0.56
N PHE A 130 -11.56 9.82 -1.53
CA PHE A 130 -11.07 9.90 -2.90
C PHE A 130 -12.05 10.67 -3.79
N GLN A 131 -11.54 11.38 -4.81
CA GLN A 131 -12.41 11.91 -5.86
C GLN A 131 -13.00 10.77 -6.70
N SER A 132 -12.19 9.75 -6.98
CA SER A 132 -12.63 8.50 -7.60
C SER A 132 -11.69 7.38 -7.20
N LEU A 133 -12.23 6.17 -7.03
CA LEU A 133 -11.48 4.97 -6.71
C LEU A 133 -11.83 3.89 -7.74
N ALA A 134 -10.85 3.45 -8.52
CA ALA A 134 -10.93 2.27 -9.35
C ALA A 134 -9.94 1.24 -8.81
N ALA A 135 -10.43 0.06 -8.43
CA ALA A 135 -9.60 -1.05 -7.97
C ALA A 135 -9.89 -2.29 -8.81
N ARG A 136 -8.84 -2.98 -9.26
CA ARG A 136 -8.95 -4.23 -10.01
C ARG A 136 -8.03 -5.29 -9.42
N THR A 137 -8.57 -6.49 -9.27
CA THR A 137 -7.80 -7.67 -8.89
C THR A 137 -8.21 -8.88 -9.72
N GLU A 138 -7.30 -9.84 -9.93
CA GLU A 138 -7.63 -11.13 -10.55
C GLU A 138 -8.03 -12.15 -9.50
N THR A 139 -7.13 -12.47 -8.56
CA THR A 139 -7.33 -13.49 -7.51
C THR A 139 -7.25 -12.93 -6.10
N GLY A 140 -7.16 -11.61 -5.96
CA GLY A 140 -6.99 -10.92 -4.68
C GLY A 140 -8.28 -10.41 -4.05
N THR A 141 -8.09 -9.57 -3.03
CA THR A 141 -9.17 -8.92 -2.26
C THR A 141 -9.15 -7.41 -2.50
N ILE A 142 -10.32 -6.79 -2.56
CA ILE A 142 -10.47 -5.34 -2.54
C ILE A 142 -11.17 -4.97 -1.24
N ALA A 143 -10.53 -4.13 -0.42
CA ALA A 143 -11.08 -3.55 0.78
C ALA A 143 -11.10 -2.02 0.64
N ALA A 144 -12.29 -1.43 0.70
CA ALA A 144 -12.48 0.01 0.59
C ALA A 144 -13.20 0.54 1.83
N ASP A 145 -12.56 1.46 2.55
CA ASP A 145 -13.14 2.22 3.65
C ASP A 145 -13.26 3.69 3.22
N VAL A 146 -14.38 4.00 2.57
CA VAL A 146 -14.64 5.30 1.94
C VAL A 146 -15.92 5.92 2.49
N PRO A 147 -16.02 7.26 2.58
CA PRO A 147 -17.23 7.91 3.02
C PRO A 147 -18.43 7.59 2.11
N THR A 148 -19.60 7.31 2.70
CA THR A 148 -20.78 6.80 1.98
C THR A 148 -21.80 7.88 1.57
N PHE A 149 -21.63 9.13 2.00
CA PHE A 149 -22.63 10.20 1.86
C PHE A 149 -22.93 10.63 0.40
N ASP A 150 -22.03 10.37 -0.55
CA ASP A 150 -22.22 10.62 -2.00
C ASP A 150 -21.54 9.52 -2.85
N LEU A 151 -21.63 8.27 -2.39
CA LEU A 151 -20.95 7.15 -3.02
C LEU A 151 -21.71 6.67 -4.27
N ARG A 152 -21.07 6.81 -5.44
CA ARG A 152 -21.44 6.09 -6.66
C ARG A 152 -20.50 4.92 -6.84
N TYR A 153 -21.04 3.72 -6.98
CA TYR A 153 -20.24 2.51 -7.15
C TYR A 153 -20.67 1.72 -8.39
N SER A 154 -19.72 0.96 -8.93
CA SER A 154 -19.96 -0.05 -9.95
C SER A 154 -19.06 -1.24 -9.64
N LEU A 155 -19.66 -2.40 -9.40
CA LEU A 155 -18.94 -3.64 -9.13
C LEU A 155 -19.13 -4.57 -10.32
N GLN A 156 -18.01 -4.99 -10.91
CA GLN A 156 -17.99 -5.93 -12.03
C GLN A 156 -17.24 -7.19 -11.60
N TRP A 157 -17.96 -8.30 -11.58
CA TRP A 157 -17.40 -9.61 -11.25
C TRP A 157 -17.04 -10.33 -12.55
N VAL A 158 -15.79 -10.77 -12.66
CA VAL A 158 -15.28 -11.52 -13.82
C VAL A 158 -15.16 -13.03 -13.54
N ALA A 159 -15.33 -13.43 -12.29
CA ALA A 159 -15.30 -14.82 -11.83
C ALA A 159 -16.64 -15.22 -11.22
N SER A 160 -16.91 -16.54 -11.18
CA SER A 160 -18.16 -17.07 -10.62
C SER A 160 -18.16 -16.97 -9.08
N ARG A 161 -19.32 -16.59 -8.51
CA ARG A 161 -19.62 -16.56 -7.05
C ARG A 161 -18.67 -15.66 -6.22
N PRO A 162 -18.72 -14.34 -6.42
CA PRO A 162 -17.96 -13.40 -5.61
C PRO A 162 -18.40 -13.43 -4.14
N ARG A 163 -17.44 -13.32 -3.23
CA ARG A 163 -17.70 -13.05 -1.81
C ARG A 163 -17.58 -11.55 -1.59
N TYR A 164 -18.59 -10.94 -0.95
CA TYR A 164 -18.57 -9.53 -0.62
C TYR A 164 -19.19 -9.29 0.75
N LEU A 165 -18.74 -8.22 1.40
CA LEU A 165 -19.27 -7.72 2.66
C LEU A 165 -19.28 -6.20 2.57
N ALA A 166 -20.38 -5.57 2.97
CA ALA A 166 -20.49 -4.13 3.01
C ALA A 166 -21.35 -3.68 4.18
N ASN A 167 -21.02 -2.50 4.70
CA ASN A 167 -21.74 -1.87 5.82
C ASN A 167 -22.94 -1.02 5.33
N PHE A 168 -23.31 -1.14 4.06
CA PHE A 168 -24.44 -0.47 3.44
C PHE A 168 -25.10 -1.42 2.43
N GLU A 169 -26.32 -1.11 2.01
CA GLU A 169 -27.07 -1.91 1.05
C GLU A 169 -26.43 -1.81 -0.34
N ILE A 170 -25.90 -2.93 -0.84
CA ILE A 170 -25.41 -3.05 -2.21
C ILE A 170 -26.54 -3.66 -3.06
N ALA A 171 -26.75 -3.09 -4.25
CA ALA A 171 -27.67 -3.67 -5.23
C ALA A 171 -27.26 -5.12 -5.52
N GLY A 172 -28.24 -6.02 -5.55
CA GLY A 172 -28.00 -7.43 -5.85
C GLY A 172 -27.20 -7.61 -7.15
N VAL A 173 -26.34 -8.62 -7.19
CA VAL A 173 -25.49 -8.92 -8.34
C VAL A 173 -26.36 -9.18 -9.56
N LYS A 174 -26.26 -8.30 -10.57
CA LYS A 174 -26.91 -8.49 -11.87
C LYS A 174 -25.94 -9.22 -12.78
N GLU A 175 -26.21 -10.50 -13.05
CA GLU A 175 -25.48 -11.24 -14.07
C GLU A 175 -25.82 -10.66 -15.44
N LYS A 176 -24.80 -10.18 -16.17
CA LYS A 176 -24.93 -9.87 -17.60
C LYS A 176 -24.39 -11.06 -18.37
N SER A 177 -25.26 -11.76 -19.09
CA SER A 177 -24.83 -12.72 -20.11
C SER A 177 -24.07 -11.97 -21.19
N ALA A 178 -22.86 -12.43 -21.52
CA ALA A 178 -22.06 -11.94 -22.63
C ALA A 178 -22.67 -12.36 -23.97
#